data_AF-A0A1B2DE43-F1
#
_entry.id   AF-A0A1B2DE43-F1
#
_cell.length_a   1.000
_cell.length_b   1.000
_cell.length_c   1.000
_cell.angle_alpha   90.00
_cell.angle_beta   90.00
_cell.angle_gamma   90.00
#
_symmetry.space_group_name_H-M   'P 1'
#
loop_
_entity.id
_entity.type
_entity.pdbx_description
1 polymer ?
#
loop_
_entity_poly.entity_id
_entity_poly.type
_entity_poly.pdbx_seq_one_letter_code
_entity_poly.pdbx_strand_id
1 'polypeptide(L)'
;MKKIVVLVIGFLCLGLLAPAAYGAKDTREIKILLDGVPLISETAPALQKGSVMVPAEMIFEALGAELVWYNGYKIFIASKADQILSYQMGEQQAFINEDPVSLTLPGEWVDGSAMFPVRIAAEAFGAKLMWDKTNLTLQIQSAPKIDAEIVEVFDGLYVALKYINTEQELVTEQVRLSGLSPIRNSMEATEYLKAMLPIGTKVKVDFRSGRDSNKNLWALVYKDDGTIVNQELVSRGYAKSSLVNEDPYLKAQLLPLQEEAHTKKLGIWSNTEPFITDSIKTASIYGEIALVTAGGQLWTWGEYYEKPMKILENIKQVKLDGDLGIALKNDGTVWVWGFNNAGGWGNGLKKYEVTRIPQQVEGLEKISAIENHNSAVMAINDLGEVYAWGSNFNGKLGEEYDINKIIHPSPVKLPWSNVKEVKIGFTFTAVLKNDGTVWKTNPDSSELIHIKELSDITSIEMNNTAVLAIKKDGTVWGWDELRESIFGSSYYFAKSPKQIEGLSRIVKTVAGKYHFFAIDDKGALYGWGENIAGELGMLSIGEAVEKPTKITDLSPVRDVFADTSKTLFLKQDGTLWGVGHSPYFIFGENYKKGWMDDLNYSELTQIKLQ
;
A
#
# COMPACT_ATOMS: atom_id res chain seq x y z
N MET A 1 -76.57 31.27 17.05
CA MET A 1 -75.87 31.05 18.33
C MET A 1 -75.80 29.54 18.55
N LYS A 2 -74.72 28.86 18.13
CA LYS A 2 -73.55 28.48 18.97
C LYS A 2 -73.94 27.95 20.35
N LYS A 3 -73.66 26.66 20.59
CA LYS A 3 -73.21 26.02 21.85
C LYS A 3 -72.90 24.55 21.51
N ILE A 4 -71.63 24.24 21.22
CA ILE A 4 -70.65 23.61 22.14
C ILE A 4 -71.25 22.37 22.82
N VAL A 5 -70.76 21.20 22.42
CA VAL A 5 -70.95 19.94 23.15
C VAL A 5 -69.56 19.38 23.45
N VAL A 6 -69.38 19.04 24.72
CA VAL A 6 -68.22 18.40 25.31
C VAL A 6 -68.74 17.19 26.11
N LEU A 7 -67.91 16.14 26.14
CA LEU A 7 -67.95 14.94 27.00
C LEU A 7 -69.03 13.88 26.68
N VAL A 8 -68.86 12.56 26.83
CA VAL A 8 -67.73 11.60 26.96
C VAL A 8 -68.37 10.23 27.33
N ILE A 9 -67.70 9.14 26.93
CA ILE A 9 -67.79 7.74 27.43
C ILE A 9 -69.03 6.89 27.11
N GLY A 10 -68.75 5.70 26.53
CA GLY A 10 -69.12 4.44 27.21
C GLY A 10 -69.95 3.41 26.44
N PHE A 11 -69.25 2.52 25.72
CA PHE A 11 -69.51 1.09 25.49
C PHE A 11 -70.90 0.48 25.76
N LEU A 12 -71.44 -0.26 24.78
CA LEU A 12 -71.74 -1.70 24.93
C LEU A 12 -71.92 -2.42 23.58
N CYS A 13 -71.35 -3.62 23.49
CA CYS A 13 -71.30 -4.52 22.33
C CYS A 13 -72.61 -5.29 22.05
N LEU A 14 -72.78 -5.68 20.77
CA LEU A 14 -72.94 -7.06 20.22
C LEU A 14 -74.09 -7.24 19.22
N GLY A 15 -73.76 -7.77 18.03
CA GLY A 15 -74.74 -8.34 17.10
C GLY A 15 -74.32 -8.50 15.63
N LEU A 16 -73.29 -9.32 15.37
CA LEU A 16 -73.06 -10.23 14.22
C LEU A 16 -73.49 -9.85 12.78
N LEU A 17 -72.50 -9.87 11.87
CA LEU A 17 -72.47 -10.75 10.68
C LEU A 17 -71.04 -10.78 10.09
N ALA A 18 -70.51 -11.99 9.91
CA ALA A 18 -69.18 -12.23 9.35
C ALA A 18 -69.16 -12.06 7.82
N PRO A 19 -67.98 -11.75 7.25
CA PRO A 19 -67.60 -12.36 5.99
C PRO A 19 -66.21 -13.01 6.04
N ALA A 20 -66.18 -14.22 5.46
CA ALA A 20 -65.05 -14.95 4.87
C ALA A 20 -63.77 -15.13 5.71
N ALA A 21 -63.53 -16.39 6.10
CA ALA A 21 -62.22 -16.85 6.54
C ALA A 21 -61.17 -16.60 5.45
N TYR A 22 -60.32 -15.58 5.65
CA TYR A 22 -59.02 -15.49 4.99
C TYR A 22 -58.10 -16.52 5.63
N GLY A 23 -57.48 -17.38 4.81
CA GLY A 23 -56.56 -18.41 5.25
C GLY A 23 -55.48 -17.85 6.18
N ALA A 24 -55.18 -18.59 7.25
CA ALA A 24 -54.15 -18.22 8.21
C ALA A 24 -52.82 -17.94 7.50
N LYS A 25 -52.26 -16.74 7.73
CA LYS A 25 -50.91 -16.36 7.30
C LYS A 25 -49.94 -17.27 8.06
N ASP A 26 -49.20 -18.13 7.36
CA ASP A 26 -48.17 -18.96 7.97
C ASP A 26 -47.10 -18.04 8.56
N THR A 27 -47.00 -17.98 9.89
CA THR A 27 -46.11 -17.06 10.62
C THR A 27 -44.69 -17.60 10.78
N ARG A 28 -44.40 -18.77 10.20
CA ARG A 28 -43.07 -19.38 10.23
C ARG A 28 -42.15 -18.64 9.24
N GLU A 29 -40.96 -18.29 9.71
CA GLU A 29 -39.96 -17.54 8.95
C GLU A 29 -39.35 -18.39 7.82
N ILE A 30 -39.18 -17.79 6.65
CA ILE A 30 -38.57 -18.46 5.49
C ILE A 30 -37.05 -18.43 5.66
N LYS A 31 -36.45 -19.61 5.69
CA LYS A 31 -34.99 -19.75 5.73
C LYS A 31 -34.44 -19.84 4.32
N ILE A 32 -33.36 -19.12 4.04
CA ILE A 32 -32.64 -19.22 2.78
C ILE A 32 -31.26 -19.77 3.06
N LEU A 33 -30.90 -20.83 2.35
CA LEU A 33 -29.60 -21.48 2.44
C LEU A 33 -28.93 -21.40 1.07
N LEU A 34 -27.78 -20.73 0.97
CA LEU A 34 -26.94 -20.74 -0.24
C LEU A 34 -25.80 -21.73 -0.03
N ASP A 35 -25.78 -22.78 -0.85
CA ASP A 35 -24.85 -23.91 -0.74
C ASP A 35 -24.80 -24.49 0.70
N GLY A 36 -25.95 -24.51 1.37
CA GLY A 36 -26.12 -24.98 2.74
C GLY A 36 -25.83 -23.94 3.83
N VAL A 37 -25.34 -22.75 3.49
CA VAL A 37 -25.06 -21.66 4.44
C VAL A 37 -26.26 -20.72 4.58
N PRO A 38 -26.74 -20.42 5.79
CA PRO A 38 -27.84 -19.48 5.99
C PRO A 38 -27.51 -18.06 5.54
N LEU A 39 -28.42 -17.46 4.76
CA LEU A 39 -28.42 -16.04 4.46
C LEU A 39 -29.21 -15.29 5.52
N ILE A 40 -28.64 -14.22 6.06
CA ILE A 40 -29.22 -13.38 7.11
C ILE A 40 -29.42 -11.96 6.55
N SER A 41 -30.58 -11.37 6.80
CA SER A 41 -30.94 -10.00 6.42
C SER A 41 -31.80 -9.38 7.50
N GLU A 42 -31.74 -8.06 7.63
CA GLU A 42 -32.62 -7.29 8.50
C GLU A 42 -34.09 -7.39 8.06
N THR A 43 -34.34 -7.35 6.74
CA THR A 43 -35.67 -7.59 6.18
C THR A 43 -35.84 -9.07 5.85
N ALA A 44 -36.85 -9.70 6.44
CA ALA A 44 -37.11 -11.13 6.27
C ALA A 44 -37.67 -11.46 4.87
N PRO A 45 -37.27 -12.60 4.27
CA PRO A 45 -37.91 -13.10 3.05
C PRO A 45 -39.40 -13.36 3.23
N ALA A 46 -40.18 -13.16 2.17
CA ALA A 46 -41.64 -13.29 2.20
C ALA A 46 -42.17 -14.19 1.08
N LEU A 47 -43.09 -15.09 1.41
CA LEU A 47 -43.82 -15.87 0.40
C LEU A 47 -45.07 -15.10 -0.02
N GLN A 48 -45.09 -14.61 -1.25
CA GLN A 48 -46.19 -13.84 -1.82
C GLN A 48 -46.70 -14.51 -3.08
N LYS A 49 -48.00 -14.86 -3.11
CA LYS A 49 -48.68 -15.48 -4.27
C LYS A 49 -47.86 -16.60 -4.93
N GLY A 50 -47.17 -17.42 -4.13
CA GLY A 50 -46.34 -18.53 -4.60
C GLY A 50 -44.89 -18.19 -5.00
N SER A 51 -44.50 -16.91 -4.95
CA SER A 51 -43.12 -16.46 -5.18
C SER A 51 -42.45 -16.10 -3.86
N VAL A 52 -41.20 -16.52 -3.67
CA VAL A 52 -40.37 -16.08 -2.54
C VAL A 52 -39.69 -14.77 -2.93
N MET A 53 -40.06 -13.70 -2.23
CA MET A 53 -39.49 -12.38 -2.35
C MET A 53 -38.34 -12.24 -1.35
N VAL A 54 -37.20 -11.76 -1.82
CA VAL A 54 -35.98 -11.65 -1.02
C VAL A 54 -35.40 -10.24 -1.17
N PRO A 55 -34.70 -9.72 -0.16
CA PRO A 55 -33.94 -8.48 -0.32
C PRO A 55 -32.93 -8.63 -1.46
N ALA A 56 -32.96 -7.71 -2.41
CA ALA A 56 -32.13 -7.74 -3.61
C ALA A 56 -30.63 -7.74 -3.26
N GLU A 57 -30.22 -6.84 -2.37
CA GLU A 57 -28.84 -6.73 -1.88
C GLU A 57 -28.35 -8.07 -1.31
N MET A 58 -29.12 -8.66 -0.39
CA MET A 58 -28.82 -9.97 0.21
C MET A 58 -28.59 -11.05 -0.84
N ILE A 59 -29.49 -11.23 -1.81
CA ILE A 59 -29.38 -12.34 -2.76
C ILE A 59 -28.31 -12.11 -3.82
N PHE A 60 -28.19 -10.90 -4.35
CA PHE A 60 -27.24 -10.61 -5.42
C PHE A 60 -25.80 -10.64 -4.89
N GLU A 61 -25.54 -10.03 -3.74
CA GLU A 61 -24.22 -10.10 -3.10
C GLU A 61 -23.85 -11.55 -2.75
N ALA A 62 -24.79 -12.33 -2.19
CA ALA A 62 -24.54 -13.73 -1.87
C ALA A 62 -24.18 -14.56 -3.12
N LEU A 63 -24.87 -14.34 -4.24
CA LEU A 63 -24.56 -14.96 -5.53
C LEU A 63 -23.26 -14.43 -6.16
N GLY A 64 -22.67 -13.37 -5.60
CA GLY A 64 -21.43 -12.75 -6.04
C GLY A 64 -21.60 -11.67 -7.10
N ALA A 65 -22.81 -11.16 -7.27
CA ALA A 65 -23.12 -10.07 -8.18
C ALA A 65 -23.01 -8.70 -7.47
N GLU A 66 -22.57 -7.69 -8.22
CA GLU A 66 -22.50 -6.30 -7.78
C GLU A 66 -23.81 -5.63 -8.13
N LEU A 67 -24.45 -5.00 -7.13
CA LEU A 67 -25.73 -4.32 -7.28
C LEU A 67 -25.52 -2.80 -7.31
N VAL A 68 -25.82 -2.19 -8.46
CA VAL A 68 -25.72 -0.73 -8.66
C VAL A 68 -27.12 -0.13 -8.77
N TRP A 69 -27.42 0.85 -7.90
CA TRP A 69 -28.69 1.57 -7.87
C TRP A 69 -28.65 2.89 -8.64
N TYR A 70 -29.65 3.11 -9.49
CA TYR A 70 -29.94 4.39 -10.15
C TYR A 70 -31.21 4.98 -9.55
N ASN A 71 -31.07 5.59 -8.37
CA ASN A 71 -32.18 6.06 -7.54
C ASN A 71 -33.16 7.00 -8.25
N GLY A 72 -32.67 7.84 -9.18
CA GLY A 72 -33.53 8.73 -9.97
C GLY A 72 -34.54 8.02 -10.88
N TYR A 73 -34.25 6.77 -11.25
CA TYR A 73 -35.06 5.96 -12.16
C TYR A 73 -35.64 4.70 -11.49
N LYS A 74 -35.32 4.47 -10.20
CA LYS A 74 -35.66 3.25 -9.47
C LYS A 74 -35.22 1.97 -10.21
N ILE A 75 -34.08 2.05 -10.89
CA ILE A 75 -33.46 0.94 -11.60
C ILE A 75 -32.34 0.39 -10.74
N PHE A 76 -32.19 -0.93 -10.72
CA PHE A 76 -30.93 -1.55 -10.32
C PHE A 76 -30.35 -2.35 -11.47
N ILE A 77 -29.01 -2.45 -11.47
CA ILE A 77 -28.25 -3.35 -12.31
C ILE A 77 -27.48 -4.28 -11.38
N ALA A 78 -27.72 -5.59 -11.51
CA ALA A 78 -26.90 -6.61 -10.86
C ALA A 78 -25.96 -7.22 -11.92
N SER A 79 -24.67 -7.33 -11.64
CA SER A 79 -23.70 -7.86 -12.60
C SER A 79 -22.71 -8.84 -11.96
N LYS A 80 -22.37 -9.92 -12.66
CA LYS A 80 -21.38 -10.92 -12.23
C LYS A 80 -20.62 -11.42 -13.46
N ALA A 81 -19.30 -11.22 -13.47
CA ALA A 81 -18.47 -11.46 -14.66
C ALA A 81 -19.07 -10.78 -15.91
N ASP A 82 -19.51 -11.56 -16.88
CA ASP A 82 -20.13 -11.11 -18.14
C ASP A 82 -21.67 -11.13 -18.11
N GLN A 83 -22.29 -11.54 -17.00
CA GLN A 83 -23.74 -11.60 -16.85
C GLN A 83 -24.29 -10.33 -16.21
N ILE A 84 -25.33 -9.76 -16.81
CA ILE A 84 -25.97 -8.50 -16.37
C ILE A 84 -27.48 -8.72 -16.27
N LEU A 85 -28.04 -8.42 -15.10
CA LEU A 85 -29.48 -8.27 -14.88
C LEU A 85 -29.80 -6.79 -14.69
N SER A 86 -30.71 -6.25 -15.49
CA SER A 86 -31.28 -4.91 -15.25
C SER A 86 -32.76 -4.99 -14.95
N TYR A 87 -33.21 -4.18 -13.99
CA TYR A 87 -34.61 -4.17 -13.56
C TYR A 87 -35.05 -2.80 -13.05
N GLN A 88 -36.24 -2.40 -13.46
CA GLN A 88 -36.94 -1.21 -12.97
C GLN A 88 -37.98 -1.62 -11.91
N MET A 89 -37.87 -1.07 -10.71
CA MET A 89 -38.78 -1.40 -9.61
C MET A 89 -40.24 -1.15 -9.96
N GLY A 90 -41.10 -2.11 -9.65
CA GLY A 90 -42.54 -2.11 -9.96
C GLY A 90 -42.93 -2.76 -11.30
N GLU A 91 -41.97 -3.02 -12.20
CA GLU A 91 -42.26 -3.64 -13.50
C GLU A 91 -42.39 -5.17 -13.41
N GLN A 92 -43.14 -5.78 -14.35
CA GLN A 92 -43.23 -7.24 -14.45
C GLN A 92 -42.20 -7.85 -15.41
N GLN A 93 -41.21 -7.06 -15.82
CA GLN A 93 -40.18 -7.46 -16.78
C GLN A 93 -38.81 -7.02 -16.26
N ALA A 94 -37.84 -7.93 -16.35
CA ALA A 94 -36.41 -7.65 -16.19
C ALA A 94 -35.69 -8.04 -17.48
N PHE A 95 -34.40 -7.73 -17.57
CA PHE A 95 -33.56 -8.08 -18.71
C PHE A 95 -32.29 -8.77 -18.22
N ILE A 96 -32.00 -9.97 -18.72
CA ILE A 96 -30.74 -10.70 -18.48
C ILE A 96 -29.95 -10.66 -19.78
N ASN A 97 -28.77 -10.04 -19.78
CA ASN A 97 -27.96 -9.83 -20.99
C ASN A 97 -28.77 -9.26 -22.16
N GLU A 98 -29.61 -8.25 -21.87
CA GLU A 98 -30.54 -7.62 -22.80
C GLU A 98 -31.76 -8.48 -23.22
N ASP A 99 -31.79 -9.77 -22.89
CA ASP A 99 -32.92 -10.64 -23.15
C ASP A 99 -34.05 -10.43 -22.11
N PRO A 100 -35.31 -10.21 -22.54
CA PRO A 100 -36.42 -9.94 -21.64
C PRO A 100 -36.87 -11.20 -20.88
N VAL A 101 -37.09 -11.05 -19.57
CA VAL A 101 -37.60 -12.11 -18.68
C VAL A 101 -38.76 -11.61 -17.85
N SER A 102 -39.86 -12.38 -17.85
CA SER A 102 -41.09 -12.04 -17.13
C SER A 102 -41.03 -12.43 -15.66
N LEU A 103 -41.42 -11.52 -14.78
CA LEU A 103 -41.53 -11.75 -13.34
C LEU A 103 -42.93 -12.23 -12.97
N THR A 104 -43.02 -13.22 -12.07
CA THR A 104 -44.30 -13.67 -11.50
C THR A 104 -44.93 -12.61 -10.59
N LEU A 105 -44.11 -11.80 -9.91
CA LEU A 105 -44.51 -10.62 -9.16
C LEU A 105 -43.51 -9.49 -9.38
N PRO A 106 -43.98 -8.23 -9.51
CA PRO A 106 -43.07 -7.10 -9.55
C PRO A 106 -42.34 -6.98 -8.20
N GLY A 107 -41.07 -6.61 -8.26
CA GLY A 107 -40.31 -6.19 -7.08
C GLY A 107 -40.92 -4.95 -6.43
N GLU A 108 -40.83 -4.89 -5.10
CA GLU A 108 -41.47 -3.87 -4.26
C GLU A 108 -40.52 -3.41 -3.14
N TRP A 109 -40.85 -2.29 -2.49
CA TRP A 109 -40.09 -1.81 -1.32
C TRP A 109 -40.81 -2.21 -0.04
N VAL A 110 -40.10 -2.89 0.87
CA VAL A 110 -40.61 -3.29 2.19
C VAL A 110 -39.60 -2.90 3.24
N ASP A 111 -40.02 -2.04 4.18
CA ASP A 111 -39.20 -1.58 5.31
C ASP A 111 -37.81 -1.07 4.92
N GLY A 112 -37.71 -0.36 3.79
CA GLY A 112 -36.46 0.20 3.28
C GLY A 112 -35.64 -0.75 2.39
N SER A 113 -36.03 -2.02 2.27
CA SER A 113 -35.37 -3.01 1.41
C SER A 113 -36.12 -3.23 0.10
N ALA A 114 -35.39 -3.33 -1.01
CA ALA A 114 -35.96 -3.72 -2.29
C ALA A 114 -36.15 -5.24 -2.33
N MET A 115 -37.39 -5.69 -2.27
CA MET A 115 -37.78 -7.09 -2.35
C MET A 115 -37.93 -7.50 -3.82
N PHE A 116 -37.24 -8.57 -4.20
CA PHE A 116 -37.17 -9.06 -5.58
C PHE A 116 -37.44 -10.57 -5.65
N PRO A 117 -38.06 -11.09 -6.73
CA PRO A 117 -38.29 -12.54 -6.86
C PRO A 117 -36.97 -13.31 -6.93
N VAL A 118 -36.73 -14.19 -5.95
CA VAL A 118 -35.49 -14.97 -5.84
C VAL A 118 -35.22 -15.84 -7.07
N ARG A 119 -36.27 -16.28 -7.77
CA ARG A 119 -36.17 -17.09 -8.99
C ARG A 119 -35.41 -16.36 -10.09
N ILE A 120 -35.76 -15.11 -10.34
CA ILE A 120 -35.12 -14.31 -11.38
C ILE A 120 -33.68 -13.99 -10.98
N ALA A 121 -33.44 -13.69 -9.71
CA ALA A 121 -32.08 -13.48 -9.20
C ALA A 121 -31.20 -14.72 -9.37
N ALA A 122 -31.73 -15.91 -9.07
CA ALA A 122 -31.01 -17.17 -9.23
C ALA A 122 -30.76 -17.51 -10.71
N GLU A 123 -31.78 -17.39 -11.56
CA GLU A 123 -31.68 -17.67 -13.00
C GLU A 123 -30.68 -16.74 -13.69
N ALA A 124 -30.66 -15.45 -13.33
CA ALA A 124 -29.74 -14.45 -13.87
C ALA A 124 -28.27 -14.82 -13.70
N PHE A 125 -27.94 -15.63 -12.69
CA PHE A 125 -26.57 -16.03 -12.38
C PHE A 125 -26.39 -17.56 -12.34
N GLY A 126 -27.25 -18.29 -13.04
CA GLY A 126 -27.15 -19.75 -13.25
C GLY A 126 -27.35 -20.62 -12.00
N ALA A 127 -27.86 -20.06 -10.91
CA ALA A 127 -28.14 -20.78 -9.67
C ALA A 127 -29.43 -21.61 -9.76
N LYS A 128 -29.47 -22.73 -9.05
CA LYS A 128 -30.63 -23.63 -8.98
C LYS A 128 -31.35 -23.48 -7.65
N LEU A 129 -32.68 -23.55 -7.69
CA LEU A 129 -33.53 -23.43 -6.51
C LEU A 129 -34.22 -24.75 -6.16
N MET A 130 -34.24 -25.09 -4.88
CA MET A 130 -35.05 -26.18 -4.32
C MET A 130 -35.84 -25.66 -3.12
N TRP A 131 -37.17 -25.80 -3.19
CA TRP A 131 -38.07 -25.34 -2.13
C TRP A 131 -38.54 -26.49 -1.26
N ASP A 132 -38.18 -26.47 0.02
CA ASP A 132 -38.75 -27.34 1.04
C ASP A 132 -39.95 -26.66 1.70
N LYS A 133 -41.15 -27.03 1.23
CA LYS A 133 -42.41 -26.51 1.74
C LYS A 133 -42.69 -26.90 3.19
N THR A 134 -42.15 -28.01 3.68
CA THR A 134 -42.40 -28.52 5.03
C THR A 134 -41.67 -27.64 6.05
N ASN A 135 -40.40 -27.36 5.77
CA ASN A 135 -39.51 -26.59 6.64
C ASN A 135 -39.42 -25.10 6.28
N LEU A 136 -40.19 -24.64 5.28
CA LEU A 136 -40.12 -23.29 4.70
C LEU A 136 -38.68 -22.86 4.41
N THR A 137 -37.92 -23.76 3.79
CA THR A 137 -36.50 -23.56 3.52
C THR A 137 -36.27 -23.54 2.03
N LEU A 138 -35.72 -22.43 1.52
CA LEU A 138 -35.25 -22.30 0.15
C LEU A 138 -33.77 -22.63 0.10
N GLN A 139 -33.42 -23.69 -0.61
CA GLN A 139 -32.03 -24.05 -0.92
C GLN A 139 -31.68 -23.44 -2.28
N ILE A 140 -30.61 -22.66 -2.30
CA ILE A 140 -30.01 -22.08 -3.49
C ILE A 140 -28.69 -22.80 -3.70
N GLN A 141 -28.53 -23.43 -4.86
CA GLN A 141 -27.27 -24.02 -5.27
C GLN A 141 -26.61 -23.08 -6.28
N SER A 142 -25.39 -22.64 -6.01
CA SER A 142 -24.66 -21.76 -6.92
C SER A 142 -24.44 -22.40 -8.30
N ALA A 143 -24.20 -21.56 -9.30
CA ALA A 143 -23.87 -22.05 -10.65
C ALA A 143 -22.67 -23.00 -10.63
N PRO A 144 -22.58 -23.93 -11.61
CA PRO A 144 -21.37 -24.71 -11.81
C PRO A 144 -20.16 -23.79 -11.95
N LYS A 145 -19.10 -24.14 -11.23
CA LYS A 145 -17.83 -23.41 -11.25
C LYS A 145 -17.11 -23.68 -12.57
N ILE A 146 -16.30 -22.73 -13.02
CA ILE A 146 -15.56 -22.82 -14.28
C ILE A 146 -14.28 -23.63 -14.05
N ASP A 147 -14.03 -24.64 -14.87
CA ASP A 147 -12.76 -25.38 -14.85
C ASP A 147 -11.63 -24.49 -15.37
N ALA A 148 -10.53 -24.41 -14.61
CA ALA A 148 -9.37 -23.61 -14.94
C ALA A 148 -8.05 -24.32 -14.56
N GLU A 149 -6.95 -23.75 -15.02
CA GLU A 149 -5.60 -24.19 -14.68
C GLU A 149 -4.78 -23.02 -14.13
N ILE A 150 -4.04 -23.25 -13.05
CA ILE A 150 -3.13 -22.27 -12.46
C ILE A 150 -1.94 -22.08 -13.39
N VAL A 151 -1.75 -20.85 -13.87
CA VAL A 151 -0.61 -20.45 -14.72
C VAL A 151 0.51 -19.87 -13.86
N GLU A 152 0.15 -19.09 -12.85
CA GLU A 152 1.10 -18.39 -11.99
C GLU A 152 0.44 -18.00 -10.65
N VAL A 153 1.25 -17.87 -9.61
CA VAL A 153 0.84 -17.37 -8.29
C VAL A 153 1.71 -16.15 -7.97
N PHE A 154 1.08 -15.00 -7.75
CA PHE A 154 1.76 -13.73 -7.48
C PHE A 154 1.61 -13.30 -6.02
N ASP A 155 2.48 -12.38 -5.62
CA ASP A 155 2.35 -11.70 -4.33
C ASP A 155 1.07 -10.88 -4.24
N GLY A 156 0.46 -10.84 -3.06
CA GLY A 156 -0.76 -10.05 -2.84
C GLY A 156 -2.06 -10.85 -2.92
N LEU A 157 -2.01 -12.18 -2.88
CA LEU A 157 -3.17 -13.07 -3.01
C LEU A 157 -3.78 -13.05 -4.42
N TYR A 158 -2.92 -13.06 -5.45
CA TYR A 158 -3.33 -13.15 -6.85
C TYR A 158 -2.88 -14.46 -7.49
N VAL A 159 -3.65 -14.93 -8.45
CA VAL A 159 -3.31 -16.07 -9.29
C VAL A 159 -3.66 -15.78 -10.74
N ALA A 160 -2.82 -16.20 -11.69
CA ALA A 160 -3.18 -16.25 -13.11
C ALA A 160 -3.84 -17.59 -13.41
N LEU A 161 -4.97 -17.53 -14.11
CA LEU A 161 -5.80 -18.67 -14.45
C LEU A 161 -5.97 -18.76 -15.96
N LYS A 162 -5.95 -19.98 -16.47
CA LYS A 162 -6.29 -20.28 -17.86
C LYS A 162 -7.59 -21.08 -17.92
N TYR A 163 -8.61 -20.58 -18.62
CA TYR A 163 -9.95 -21.17 -18.68
C TYR A 163 -10.68 -20.86 -19.99
N ILE A 164 -11.80 -21.53 -20.23
CA ILE A 164 -12.69 -21.26 -21.38
C ILE A 164 -13.77 -20.29 -20.92
N ASN A 165 -13.86 -19.12 -21.55
CA ASN A 165 -14.89 -18.12 -21.24
C ASN A 165 -16.26 -18.50 -21.83
N THR A 166 -17.26 -17.65 -21.59
CA THR A 166 -18.64 -17.84 -22.08
C THR A 166 -18.75 -17.78 -23.62
N GLU A 167 -17.83 -17.08 -24.28
CA GLU A 167 -17.69 -17.01 -25.74
C GLU A 167 -16.94 -18.23 -26.35
N GLN A 168 -16.63 -19.24 -25.54
CA GLN A 168 -15.88 -20.46 -25.94
C GLN A 168 -14.42 -20.20 -26.34
N GLU A 169 -13.83 -19.11 -25.85
CA GLU A 169 -12.43 -18.75 -26.08
C GLU A 169 -11.55 -19.15 -24.90
N LEU A 170 -10.33 -19.60 -25.20
CA LEU A 170 -9.33 -19.91 -24.19
C LEU A 170 -8.60 -18.63 -23.78
N VAL A 171 -8.85 -18.17 -22.56
CA VAL A 171 -8.33 -16.92 -22.03
C VAL A 171 -7.39 -17.15 -20.86
N THR A 172 -6.49 -16.19 -20.61
CA THR A 172 -5.69 -16.11 -19.39
C THR A 172 -6.02 -14.82 -18.67
N GLU A 173 -6.46 -14.93 -17.42
CA GLU A 173 -6.87 -13.79 -16.59
C GLU A 173 -6.14 -13.86 -15.25
N GLN A 174 -5.62 -12.73 -14.80
CA GLN A 174 -5.15 -12.58 -13.43
C GLN A 174 -6.32 -12.21 -12.52
N VAL A 175 -6.50 -12.98 -11.45
CA VAL A 175 -7.56 -12.75 -10.46
C VAL A 175 -6.97 -12.50 -9.09
N ARG A 176 -7.72 -11.78 -8.26
CA ARG A 176 -7.45 -11.62 -6.85
C ARG A 176 -8.39 -12.51 -6.03
N LEU A 177 -7.85 -13.18 -5.01
CA LEU A 177 -8.64 -14.04 -4.14
C LEU A 177 -9.65 -13.19 -3.33
N SER A 178 -10.94 -13.41 -3.60
CA SER A 178 -12.05 -12.66 -3.02
C SER A 178 -12.18 -12.81 -1.51
N GLY A 179 -12.65 -11.76 -0.85
CA GLY A 179 -12.93 -11.74 0.59
C GLY A 179 -11.70 -11.72 1.49
N LEU A 180 -10.49 -11.62 0.92
CA LEU A 180 -9.25 -11.65 1.69
C LEU A 180 -8.54 -10.30 1.74
N SER A 181 -7.93 -10.02 2.88
CA SER A 181 -6.85 -9.07 3.04
C SER A 181 -5.62 -9.81 3.54
N PRO A 182 -4.42 -9.43 3.11
CA PRO A 182 -3.22 -9.97 3.71
C PRO A 182 -3.05 -9.48 5.15
N ILE A 183 -2.44 -10.32 6.00
CA ILE A 183 -2.13 -9.96 7.38
C ILE A 183 -0.82 -9.14 7.45
N ARG A 184 0.02 -9.17 6.39
CA ARG A 184 1.29 -8.42 6.22
C ARG A 184 1.53 -8.02 4.75
N ASN A 185 2.67 -8.40 4.16
CA ASN A 185 3.02 -8.17 2.73
C ASN A 185 2.57 -9.30 1.79
N SER A 186 1.79 -10.26 2.31
CA SER A 186 1.35 -11.46 1.62
C SER A 186 2.43 -12.48 1.27
N MET A 187 3.73 -12.24 1.46
CA MET A 187 4.77 -13.17 0.98
C MET A 187 4.63 -14.57 1.58
N GLU A 188 4.41 -14.67 2.91
CA GLU A 188 4.20 -15.98 3.53
C GLU A 188 2.92 -16.64 3.02
N ALA A 189 1.89 -15.84 2.72
CA ALA A 189 0.68 -16.32 2.08
C ALA A 189 0.92 -16.77 0.63
N THR A 190 1.78 -16.07 -0.12
CA THR A 190 2.17 -16.40 -1.49
C THR A 190 2.92 -17.71 -1.52
N GLU A 191 3.91 -17.90 -0.65
CA GLU A 191 4.69 -19.14 -0.61
C GLU A 191 3.81 -20.33 -0.21
N TYR A 192 2.90 -20.13 0.76
CA TYR A 192 1.89 -21.13 1.09
C TYR A 192 0.97 -21.42 -0.10
N LEU A 193 0.56 -20.39 -0.83
CA LEU A 193 -0.31 -20.50 -2.01
C LEU A 193 0.40 -21.21 -3.17
N LYS A 194 1.68 -20.92 -3.45
CA LYS A 194 2.52 -21.62 -4.44
C LYS A 194 2.68 -23.09 -4.11
N ALA A 195 2.86 -23.43 -2.84
CA ALA A 195 2.93 -24.82 -2.40
C ALA A 195 1.59 -25.54 -2.55
N MET A 196 0.48 -24.85 -2.31
CA MET A 196 -0.87 -25.40 -2.42
C MET A 196 -1.37 -25.50 -3.88
N LEU A 197 -0.93 -24.57 -4.73
CA LEU A 197 -1.31 -24.44 -6.14
C LEU A 197 -0.06 -24.32 -7.04
N PRO A 198 0.72 -25.40 -7.22
CA PRO A 198 1.78 -25.42 -8.22
C PRO A 198 1.25 -25.09 -9.62
N ILE A 199 2.11 -24.55 -10.48
CA ILE A 199 1.77 -24.27 -11.89
C ILE A 199 1.27 -25.57 -12.56
N GLY A 200 0.17 -25.47 -13.29
CA GLY A 200 -0.52 -26.60 -13.93
C GLY A 200 -1.60 -27.24 -13.07
N THR A 201 -1.80 -26.80 -11.82
CA THR A 201 -2.87 -27.33 -10.95
C THR A 201 -4.23 -27.05 -11.56
N LYS A 202 -5.05 -28.09 -11.70
CA LYS A 202 -6.46 -27.97 -12.11
C LYS A 202 -7.28 -27.49 -10.92
N VAL A 203 -8.08 -26.47 -11.16
CA VAL A 203 -8.92 -25.81 -10.17
C VAL A 203 -10.29 -25.52 -10.75
N LYS A 204 -11.25 -25.27 -9.88
CA LYS A 204 -12.53 -24.68 -10.26
C LYS A 204 -12.61 -23.26 -9.71
N VAL A 205 -13.22 -22.37 -10.48
CA VAL A 205 -13.22 -20.94 -10.18
C VAL A 205 -14.66 -20.43 -10.17
N ASP A 206 -15.01 -19.70 -9.11
CA ASP A 206 -16.21 -18.86 -9.06
C ASP A 206 -15.76 -17.40 -9.14
N PHE A 207 -15.90 -16.80 -10.32
CA PHE A 207 -15.64 -15.38 -10.51
C PHE A 207 -16.71 -14.57 -9.77
N ARG A 208 -16.26 -13.60 -9.00
CA ARG A 208 -17.11 -12.63 -8.31
C ARG A 208 -17.18 -11.35 -9.15
N SER A 209 -18.13 -10.50 -8.82
CA SER A 209 -18.28 -9.17 -9.39
C SER A 209 -17.21 -8.20 -8.88
N GLY A 210 -17.09 -7.06 -9.58
CA GLY A 210 -16.11 -6.04 -9.30
C GLY A 210 -14.68 -6.42 -9.72
N ARG A 211 -13.82 -5.42 -9.73
CA ARG A 211 -12.38 -5.58 -9.91
C ARG A 211 -11.66 -4.87 -8.78
N ASP A 212 -10.46 -5.32 -8.46
CA ASP A 212 -9.63 -4.61 -7.52
C ASP A 212 -9.06 -3.31 -8.13
N SER A 213 -8.28 -2.54 -7.36
CA SER A 213 -7.69 -1.28 -7.83
C SER A 213 -6.79 -1.46 -9.06
N ASN A 214 -6.26 -2.66 -9.27
CA ASN A 214 -5.41 -3.04 -10.39
C ASN A 214 -6.22 -3.61 -11.56
N LYS A 215 -7.55 -3.52 -11.50
CA LYS A 215 -8.48 -4.04 -12.51
C LYS A 215 -8.45 -5.56 -12.65
N ASN A 216 -8.06 -6.32 -11.63
CA ASN A 216 -8.16 -7.78 -11.65
C ASN A 216 -9.53 -8.22 -11.12
N LEU A 217 -10.12 -9.25 -11.72
CA LEU A 217 -11.37 -9.83 -11.22
C LEU A 217 -11.17 -10.46 -9.84
N TRP A 218 -12.21 -10.41 -9.01
CA TRP A 218 -12.25 -11.17 -7.77
C TRP A 218 -12.69 -12.61 -8.03
N ALA A 219 -12.09 -13.58 -7.33
CA ALA A 219 -12.44 -14.99 -7.51
C ALA A 219 -12.34 -15.81 -6.22
N LEU A 220 -13.19 -16.83 -6.11
CA LEU A 220 -12.99 -17.97 -5.22
C LEU A 220 -12.39 -19.12 -6.01
N VAL A 221 -11.30 -19.69 -5.48
CA VAL A 221 -10.60 -20.81 -6.12
C VAL A 221 -10.80 -22.08 -5.31
N TYR A 222 -11.16 -23.15 -6.01
CA TYR A 222 -11.47 -24.46 -5.45
C TYR A 222 -10.50 -25.49 -6.01
N LYS A 223 -9.92 -26.31 -5.14
CA LYS A 223 -9.17 -27.50 -5.56
C LYS A 223 -10.15 -28.62 -5.92
N ASP A 224 -9.67 -29.63 -6.65
CA ASP A 224 -10.44 -30.81 -7.02
C ASP A 224 -10.96 -31.62 -5.82
N ASP A 225 -10.25 -31.55 -4.68
CA ASP A 225 -10.67 -32.17 -3.41
C ASP A 225 -11.78 -31.38 -2.69
N GLY A 226 -12.26 -30.28 -3.27
CA GLY A 226 -13.28 -29.41 -2.71
C GLY A 226 -12.75 -28.32 -1.77
N THR A 227 -11.45 -28.29 -1.47
CA THR A 227 -10.84 -27.24 -0.64
C THR A 227 -11.04 -25.87 -1.26
N ILE A 228 -11.58 -24.93 -0.47
CA ILE A 228 -11.68 -23.52 -0.87
C ILE A 228 -10.39 -22.82 -0.46
N VAL A 229 -9.56 -22.50 -1.44
CA VAL A 229 -8.24 -21.86 -1.27
C VAL A 229 -8.33 -20.62 -0.38
N ASN A 230 -9.37 -19.80 -0.59
CA ASN A 230 -9.56 -18.57 0.16
C ASN A 230 -9.78 -18.83 1.67
N GLN A 231 -10.58 -19.84 1.99
CA GLN A 231 -10.83 -20.24 3.38
C GLN A 231 -9.62 -20.90 4.03
N GLU A 232 -8.88 -21.72 3.28
CA GLU A 232 -7.66 -22.37 3.77
C GLU A 232 -6.59 -21.35 4.17
N LEU A 233 -6.42 -20.27 3.38
CA LEU A 233 -5.50 -19.19 3.74
C LEU A 233 -5.87 -18.52 5.07
N VAL A 234 -7.15 -18.34 5.35
CA VAL A 234 -7.62 -17.76 6.61
C VAL A 234 -7.51 -18.75 7.77
N SER A 235 -7.94 -20.00 7.58
CA SER A 235 -7.91 -21.05 8.60
C SER A 235 -6.48 -21.41 9.06
N ARG A 236 -5.50 -21.18 8.19
CA ARG A 236 -4.07 -21.38 8.47
C ARG A 236 -3.36 -20.11 8.96
N GLY A 237 -4.04 -18.97 8.99
CA GLY A 237 -3.49 -17.70 9.43
C GLY A 237 -2.52 -17.02 8.47
N TYR A 238 -2.71 -17.22 7.16
CA TYR A 238 -1.97 -16.52 6.10
C TYR A 238 -2.75 -15.33 5.52
N ALA A 239 -4.07 -15.31 5.66
CA ALA A 239 -4.92 -14.19 5.28
C ALA A 239 -5.95 -13.88 6.37
N LYS A 240 -6.53 -12.69 6.31
CA LYS A 240 -7.66 -12.27 7.14
C LYS A 240 -8.85 -11.91 6.27
N SER A 241 -10.04 -11.85 6.85
CA SER A 241 -11.22 -11.30 6.19
C SER A 241 -10.91 -9.89 5.68
N SER A 242 -11.33 -9.59 4.44
CA SER A 242 -11.09 -8.30 3.81
C SER A 242 -11.81 -7.15 4.52
N LEU A 243 -11.21 -5.97 4.45
CA LEU A 243 -11.82 -4.67 4.79
C LEU A 243 -12.10 -3.81 3.54
N VAL A 244 -11.73 -4.31 2.35
CA VAL A 244 -11.80 -3.55 1.08
C VAL A 244 -12.82 -4.20 0.13
N ASN A 245 -12.86 -5.53 0.09
CA ASN A 245 -13.91 -6.31 -0.56
C ASN A 245 -14.80 -6.90 0.54
N GLU A 246 -15.61 -6.04 1.17
CA GLU A 246 -16.54 -6.43 2.22
C GLU A 246 -17.76 -7.11 1.62
N ASP A 247 -17.65 -8.43 1.42
CA ASP A 247 -18.76 -9.30 1.08
C ASP A 247 -19.30 -9.92 2.39
N PRO A 248 -20.53 -9.59 2.84
CA PRO A 248 -21.09 -10.10 4.10
C PRO A 248 -21.16 -11.64 4.14
N TYR A 249 -21.42 -12.29 3.01
CA TYR A 249 -21.51 -13.74 2.90
C TYR A 249 -20.14 -14.41 3.06
N LEU A 250 -19.10 -13.85 2.45
CA LEU A 250 -17.72 -14.32 2.65
C LEU A 250 -17.26 -14.03 4.08
N LYS A 251 -17.52 -12.84 4.60
CA LYS A 251 -17.15 -12.44 5.97
C LYS A 251 -17.71 -13.39 7.02
N ALA A 252 -18.98 -13.79 6.89
CA ALA A 252 -19.61 -14.76 7.80
C ALA A 252 -18.91 -16.13 7.83
N GLN A 253 -18.30 -16.54 6.71
CA GLN A 253 -17.55 -17.80 6.61
C GLN A 253 -16.09 -17.67 7.06
N LEU A 254 -15.46 -16.51 6.82
CA LEU A 254 -14.05 -16.29 7.09
C LEU A 254 -13.77 -15.91 8.55
N LEU A 255 -14.66 -15.16 9.21
CA LEU A 255 -14.45 -14.71 10.59
C LEU A 255 -14.27 -15.87 11.59
N PRO A 256 -15.10 -16.93 11.59
CA PRO A 256 -14.88 -18.06 12.51
C PRO A 256 -13.52 -18.74 12.30
N LEU A 257 -13.09 -18.92 11.05
CA LEU A 257 -11.79 -19.51 10.70
C LEU A 257 -10.63 -18.63 11.17
N GLN A 258 -10.78 -17.32 11.02
CA GLN A 258 -9.79 -16.34 11.46
C GLN A 258 -9.63 -16.35 12.98
N GLU A 259 -10.73 -16.34 13.73
CA GLU A 259 -10.69 -16.37 15.20
C GLU A 259 -10.05 -17.66 15.72
N GLU A 260 -10.36 -18.80 15.09
CA GLU A 260 -9.73 -20.08 15.41
C GLU A 260 -8.22 -20.06 15.15
N ALA A 261 -7.81 -19.58 13.97
CA ALA A 261 -6.41 -19.50 13.58
C ALA A 261 -5.61 -18.52 14.45
N HIS A 262 -6.21 -17.40 14.84
CA HIS A 262 -5.65 -16.44 15.78
C HIS A 262 -5.48 -17.06 17.17
N THR A 263 -6.51 -17.72 17.70
CA THR A 263 -6.49 -18.41 19.00
C THR A 263 -5.41 -19.49 19.05
N LYS A 264 -5.27 -20.26 17.98
CA LYS A 264 -4.26 -21.32 17.84
C LYS A 264 -2.87 -20.79 17.46
N LYS A 265 -2.73 -19.48 17.23
CA LYS A 265 -1.50 -18.85 16.73
C LYS A 265 -0.95 -19.59 15.51
N LEU A 266 -1.74 -19.72 14.46
CA LEU A 266 -1.33 -20.38 13.21
C LEU A 266 -0.75 -19.38 12.21
N GLY A 267 0.05 -19.88 11.27
CA GLY A 267 0.59 -19.10 10.15
C GLY A 267 1.33 -17.86 10.62
N ILE A 268 0.92 -16.70 10.11
CA ILE A 268 1.52 -15.40 10.43
C ILE A 268 1.37 -15.06 11.93
N TRP A 269 0.30 -15.53 12.59
CA TRP A 269 0.08 -15.31 14.02
C TRP A 269 0.90 -16.25 14.93
N SER A 270 1.55 -17.28 14.37
CA SER A 270 2.50 -18.13 15.10
C SER A 270 3.83 -17.44 15.37
N ASN A 271 4.17 -16.45 14.54
CA ASN A 271 5.44 -15.75 14.59
C ASN A 271 5.36 -14.63 15.62
N THR A 272 6.12 -14.76 16.71
CA THR A 272 6.58 -13.59 17.46
C THR A 272 7.31 -12.65 16.49
N GLU A 273 7.13 -11.36 16.71
CA GLU A 273 7.62 -10.24 15.89
C GLU A 273 9.07 -10.35 15.38
N PRO A 274 9.41 -9.66 14.28
CA PRO A 274 10.55 -9.98 13.43
C PRO A 274 11.89 -9.97 14.20
N PHE A 275 12.58 -11.10 14.17
CA PHE A 275 13.94 -11.26 14.68
C PHE A 275 14.91 -10.94 13.53
N ILE A 276 15.22 -9.66 13.31
CA ILE A 276 16.32 -9.27 12.40
C ILE A 276 17.62 -9.64 13.13
N THR A 277 18.16 -10.81 12.79
CA THR A 277 19.35 -11.38 13.45
C THR A 277 20.65 -10.89 12.88
N ASP A 278 20.63 -10.66 11.57
CA ASP A 278 21.82 -10.29 10.83
C ASP A 278 22.21 -8.86 11.21
N SER A 279 23.52 -8.61 11.27
CA SER A 279 24.00 -7.26 11.52
C SER A 279 23.53 -6.30 10.43
N ILE A 280 23.23 -5.07 10.82
CA ILE A 280 22.76 -4.05 9.89
C ILE A 280 23.90 -3.67 8.96
N LYS A 281 23.68 -3.57 7.65
CA LYS A 281 24.65 -3.08 6.66
C LYS A 281 24.45 -1.59 6.38
N THR A 282 23.22 -1.20 6.06
CA THR A 282 22.84 0.20 5.82
C THR A 282 21.35 0.38 6.13
N ALA A 283 20.91 1.62 6.30
CA ALA A 283 19.50 1.95 6.38
C ALA A 283 19.20 3.24 5.60
N SER A 284 17.91 3.55 5.48
CA SER A 284 17.38 4.82 5.02
C SER A 284 16.08 5.10 5.79
N ILE A 285 15.72 6.38 5.95
CA ILE A 285 14.59 6.79 6.77
C ILE A 285 13.81 7.91 6.08
N TYR A 286 12.47 7.82 6.10
CA TYR A 286 11.56 8.90 5.75
C TYR A 286 10.27 8.80 6.62
N GLY A 287 9.16 8.35 6.04
CA GLY A 287 7.90 7.95 6.69
C GLY A 287 7.92 6.47 7.11
N GLU A 288 8.87 5.72 6.57
CA GLU A 288 9.25 4.37 6.97
C GLU A 288 10.76 4.28 7.23
N ILE A 289 11.19 3.19 7.85
CA ILE A 289 12.60 2.81 7.96
C ILE A 289 12.82 1.66 7.00
N ALA A 290 13.79 1.78 6.10
CA ALA A 290 14.27 0.71 5.26
C ALA A 290 15.67 0.28 5.71
N LEU A 291 15.85 -1.00 6.02
CA LEU A 291 17.05 -1.56 6.61
C LEU A 291 17.57 -2.72 5.76
N VAL A 292 18.84 -2.67 5.37
CA VAL A 292 19.51 -3.75 4.67
C VAL A 292 20.45 -4.47 5.64
N THR A 293 20.29 -5.78 5.79
CA THR A 293 21.18 -6.60 6.61
C THR A 293 22.49 -6.94 5.89
N ALA A 294 23.48 -7.44 6.63
CA ALA A 294 24.74 -7.94 6.05
C ALA A 294 24.52 -9.11 5.08
N GLY A 295 23.49 -9.94 5.31
CA GLY A 295 23.04 -10.98 4.38
C GLY A 295 22.33 -10.44 3.13
N GLY A 296 22.10 -9.13 3.02
CA GLY A 296 21.44 -8.50 1.88
C GLY A 296 19.91 -8.57 1.94
N GLN A 297 19.31 -8.85 3.09
CA GLN A 297 17.86 -8.78 3.26
C GLN A 297 17.44 -7.32 3.45
N LEU A 298 16.45 -6.86 2.71
CA LEU A 298 15.82 -5.55 2.88
C LEU A 298 14.53 -5.69 3.67
N TRP A 299 14.48 -5.02 4.82
CA TRP A 299 13.36 -4.93 5.73
C TRP A 299 12.81 -3.50 5.76
N THR A 300 11.48 -3.33 5.86
CA THR A 300 10.85 -2.01 6.04
C THR A 300 9.71 -2.02 7.06
N TRP A 301 9.49 -0.90 7.76
CA TRP A 301 8.32 -0.63 8.62
C TRP A 301 8.07 0.86 8.82
N GLY A 302 6.83 1.21 9.18
CA GLY A 302 6.29 2.55 9.30
C GLY A 302 5.01 2.70 8.51
N GLU A 303 5.02 3.59 7.51
CA GLU A 303 3.86 3.95 6.69
C GLU A 303 3.07 2.75 6.14
N TYR A 304 3.75 1.72 5.61
CA TYR A 304 3.09 0.57 4.98
C TYR A 304 2.99 -0.68 5.85
N TYR A 305 3.88 -0.83 6.83
CA TYR A 305 3.95 -1.99 7.70
C TYR A 305 4.17 -1.57 9.14
N GLU A 306 3.28 -1.94 10.06
CA GLU A 306 3.42 -1.59 11.48
C GLU A 306 4.67 -2.21 12.14
N LYS A 307 5.23 -3.26 11.53
CA LYS A 307 6.32 -4.08 12.08
C LYS A 307 7.36 -4.37 10.99
N PRO A 308 8.64 -4.56 11.33
CA PRO A 308 9.68 -4.87 10.34
C PRO A 308 9.28 -6.02 9.42
N MET A 309 9.27 -5.75 8.12
CA MET A 309 8.84 -6.69 7.09
C MET A 309 9.92 -6.82 6.02
N LYS A 310 10.42 -8.04 5.79
CA LYS A 310 11.32 -8.33 4.68
C LYS A 310 10.57 -8.20 3.35
N ILE A 311 11.05 -7.34 2.45
CA ILE A 311 10.42 -7.10 1.14
C ILE A 311 11.31 -7.48 -0.05
N LEU A 312 12.63 -7.55 0.12
CA LEU A 312 13.59 -7.98 -0.92
C LEU A 312 14.80 -8.67 -0.30
N GLU A 313 15.56 -9.37 -1.16
CA GLU A 313 16.85 -9.98 -0.83
C GLU A 313 17.92 -9.61 -1.86
N ASN A 314 19.17 -9.95 -1.54
CA ASN A 314 20.37 -9.61 -2.33
C ASN A 314 20.56 -8.10 -2.54
N ILE A 315 20.16 -7.29 -1.57
CA ILE A 315 20.21 -5.84 -1.64
C ILE A 315 21.57 -5.31 -1.17
N LYS A 316 22.10 -4.36 -1.95
CA LYS A 316 23.34 -3.66 -1.66
C LYS A 316 23.11 -2.27 -1.08
N GLN A 317 22.14 -1.54 -1.62
CA GLN A 317 21.83 -0.15 -1.27
C GLN A 317 20.32 0.04 -1.23
N VAL A 318 19.86 0.92 -0.34
CA VAL A 318 18.47 1.35 -0.24
C VAL A 318 18.42 2.86 -0.01
N LYS A 319 17.44 3.54 -0.59
CA LYS A 319 17.11 4.95 -0.33
C LYS A 319 15.60 5.13 -0.26
N LEU A 320 15.17 5.97 0.66
CA LEU A 320 13.81 6.44 0.84
C LEU A 320 13.82 7.96 0.69
N ASP A 321 12.84 8.49 -0.01
CA ASP A 321 12.54 9.93 -0.02
C ASP A 321 11.09 10.13 -0.45
N GLY A 322 10.35 10.92 0.34
CA GLY A 322 8.90 10.91 0.20
C GLY A 322 8.37 9.50 0.46
N ASP A 323 7.26 9.19 -0.19
CA ASP A 323 6.66 7.87 -0.12
C ASP A 323 7.27 6.92 -1.17
N LEU A 324 8.41 7.26 -1.79
CA LEU A 324 9.11 6.44 -2.80
C LEU A 324 10.33 5.75 -2.20
N GLY A 325 10.34 4.43 -2.26
CA GLY A 325 11.51 3.61 -1.93
C GLY A 325 12.20 3.06 -3.16
N ILE A 326 13.54 3.10 -3.15
CA ILE A 326 14.39 2.53 -4.21
C ILE A 326 15.47 1.63 -3.61
N ALA A 327 15.78 0.52 -4.28
CA ALA A 327 16.81 -0.41 -3.87
C ALA A 327 17.65 -0.90 -5.05
N LEU A 328 18.93 -1.14 -4.79
CA LEU A 328 19.89 -1.70 -5.73
C LEU A 328 20.27 -3.10 -5.27
N LYS A 329 20.03 -4.09 -6.13
CA LYS A 329 20.49 -5.47 -5.91
C LYS A 329 21.97 -5.65 -6.26
N ASN A 330 22.58 -6.70 -5.72
CA ASN A 330 23.97 -7.08 -5.98
C ASN A 330 24.23 -7.44 -7.45
N ASP A 331 23.20 -7.82 -8.21
CA ASP A 331 23.27 -8.11 -9.64
C ASP A 331 23.22 -6.84 -10.54
N GLY A 332 23.05 -5.66 -9.94
CA GLY A 332 22.98 -4.39 -10.64
C GLY A 332 21.57 -4.01 -11.12
N THR A 333 20.52 -4.73 -10.72
CA THR A 333 19.12 -4.35 -10.99
C THR A 333 18.59 -3.35 -9.96
N VAL A 334 17.74 -2.42 -10.41
CA VAL A 334 17.11 -1.40 -9.57
C VAL A 334 15.64 -1.76 -9.35
N TRP A 335 15.18 -1.60 -8.12
CA TRP A 335 13.83 -1.93 -7.68
C TRP A 335 13.18 -0.73 -6.98
N VAL A 336 11.88 -0.56 -7.17
CA VAL A 336 11.09 0.58 -6.66
C VAL A 336 9.83 0.10 -5.94
N TRP A 337 9.39 0.81 -4.91
CA TRP A 337 8.09 0.62 -4.26
C TRP A 337 7.58 1.95 -3.69
N GLY A 338 6.38 1.92 -3.13
CA GLY A 338 5.72 3.08 -2.55
C GLY A 338 4.96 3.89 -3.60
N PHE A 339 4.85 5.19 -3.38
CA PHE A 339 4.02 6.11 -4.16
C PHE A 339 4.72 6.59 -5.43
N ASN A 340 3.97 6.60 -6.54
CA ASN A 340 4.35 7.21 -7.80
C ASN A 340 3.58 8.50 -8.02
N ASN A 341 4.18 9.64 -7.68
CA ASN A 341 3.57 10.97 -7.88
C ASN A 341 4.09 11.69 -9.13
N ALA A 342 5.24 11.30 -9.66
CA ALA A 342 5.92 12.02 -10.75
C ALA A 342 6.78 11.10 -11.64
N GLY A 343 6.36 9.85 -11.85
CA GLY A 343 7.09 8.90 -12.70
C GLY A 343 8.29 8.23 -12.03
N GLY A 344 8.42 8.31 -10.71
CA GLY A 344 9.55 7.78 -9.94
C GLY A 344 9.73 6.26 -10.05
N TRP A 345 8.70 5.52 -10.51
CA TRP A 345 8.82 4.09 -10.79
C TRP A 345 9.60 3.75 -12.07
N GLY A 346 9.76 4.69 -13.01
CA GLY A 346 10.53 4.44 -14.23
C GLY A 346 9.89 3.45 -15.23
N ASN A 347 8.62 3.07 -15.06
CA ASN A 347 7.93 2.05 -15.87
C ASN A 347 7.00 2.64 -16.95
N GLY A 348 7.10 3.93 -17.25
CA GLY A 348 6.27 4.62 -18.23
C GLY A 348 4.95 5.18 -17.65
N LEU A 349 4.58 4.83 -16.41
CA LEU A 349 3.38 5.34 -15.76
C LEU A 349 3.60 6.74 -15.17
N LYS A 350 2.63 7.63 -15.39
CA LYS A 350 2.60 9.02 -14.88
C LYS A 350 1.51 9.27 -13.83
N LYS A 351 0.84 8.21 -13.37
CA LYS A 351 -0.36 8.30 -12.52
C LYS A 351 0.00 8.20 -11.05
N TYR A 352 -0.79 8.87 -10.23
CA TYR A 352 -0.81 8.75 -8.77
C TYR A 352 -1.27 7.35 -8.36
N GLU A 353 -0.30 6.47 -8.13
CA GLU A 353 -0.52 5.08 -7.74
C GLU A 353 0.46 4.68 -6.63
N VAL A 354 0.12 3.66 -5.84
CA VAL A 354 0.95 3.13 -4.76
C VAL A 354 1.13 1.63 -4.91
N THR A 355 2.34 1.13 -4.74
CA THR A 355 2.62 -0.31 -4.67
C THR A 355 3.42 -0.63 -3.42
N ARG A 356 3.03 -1.67 -2.70
CA ARG A 356 3.82 -2.22 -1.58
C ARG A 356 4.68 -3.40 -2.01
N ILE A 357 4.51 -3.83 -3.26
CA ILE A 357 5.27 -4.92 -3.87
C ILE A 357 6.38 -4.27 -4.70
N PRO A 358 7.65 -4.51 -4.37
CA PRO A 358 8.76 -3.97 -5.14
C PRO A 358 8.72 -4.43 -6.59
N GLN A 359 8.92 -3.49 -7.52
CA GLN A 359 8.95 -3.73 -8.96
C GLN A 359 10.32 -3.39 -9.50
N GLN A 360 10.80 -4.15 -10.48
CA GLN A 360 12.06 -3.85 -11.16
C GLN A 360 11.87 -2.67 -12.12
N VAL A 361 12.87 -1.78 -12.17
CA VAL A 361 12.98 -0.73 -13.20
C VAL A 361 13.69 -1.31 -14.41
N GLU A 362 13.00 -1.35 -15.54
CA GLU A 362 13.53 -1.90 -16.79
C GLU A 362 14.43 -0.89 -17.54
N GLY A 363 15.28 -1.41 -18.44
CA GLY A 363 16.14 -0.58 -19.30
C GLY A 363 17.42 -0.06 -18.62
N LEU A 364 17.74 -0.58 -17.43
CA LEU A 364 18.97 -0.29 -16.69
C LEU A 364 19.87 -1.53 -16.66
N GLU A 365 21.17 -1.35 -16.88
CA GLU A 365 22.14 -2.44 -16.86
C GLU A 365 23.33 -2.08 -15.97
N LYS A 366 23.77 -3.06 -15.16
CA LYS A 366 24.99 -2.99 -14.32
C LYS A 366 25.04 -1.74 -13.43
N ILE A 367 23.94 -1.40 -12.79
CA ILE A 367 23.88 -0.26 -11.88
C ILE A 367 24.79 -0.50 -10.67
N SER A 368 25.53 0.53 -10.28
CA SER A 368 26.52 0.50 -9.21
C SER A 368 26.15 1.41 -8.03
N ALA A 369 25.35 2.46 -8.28
CA ALA A 369 24.81 3.39 -7.28
C ALA A 369 23.43 3.94 -7.68
N ILE A 370 22.63 4.29 -6.68
CA ILE A 370 21.30 4.92 -6.83
C ILE A 370 21.13 6.12 -5.91
N GLU A 371 20.30 7.08 -6.31
CA GLU A 371 19.93 8.27 -5.52
C GLU A 371 18.50 8.73 -5.87
N ASN A 372 17.72 9.19 -4.89
CA ASN A 372 16.42 9.83 -5.11
C ASN A 372 16.22 11.05 -4.22
N HIS A 373 15.44 12.01 -4.71
CA HIS A 373 14.99 13.17 -3.93
C HIS A 373 13.80 13.89 -4.60
N ASN A 374 12.73 14.14 -3.85
CA ASN A 374 11.45 14.69 -4.30
C ASN A 374 10.99 14.06 -5.62
N SER A 375 10.97 12.73 -5.67
CA SER A 375 10.54 11.93 -6.83
C SER A 375 11.40 12.04 -8.10
N ALA A 376 12.55 12.70 -8.04
CA ALA A 376 13.63 12.49 -9.01
C ALA A 376 14.42 11.26 -8.61
N VAL A 377 14.83 10.46 -9.58
CA VAL A 377 15.69 9.29 -9.36
C VAL A 377 16.83 9.31 -10.35
N MET A 378 18.03 8.97 -9.88
CA MET A 378 19.20 8.75 -10.69
C MET A 378 19.85 7.40 -10.36
N ALA A 379 20.38 6.76 -11.39
CA ALA A 379 21.17 5.54 -11.30
C ALA A 379 22.48 5.71 -12.08
N ILE A 380 23.58 5.19 -11.52
CA ILE A 380 24.91 5.25 -12.14
C ILE A 380 25.35 3.82 -12.43
N ASN A 381 25.80 3.52 -13.65
CA ASN A 381 26.36 2.19 -13.96
C ASN A 381 27.84 2.06 -13.59
N ASP A 382 28.43 0.89 -13.81
CA ASP A 382 29.84 0.60 -13.53
C ASP A 382 30.84 1.38 -14.43
N LEU A 383 30.36 1.98 -15.51
CA LEU A 383 31.13 2.86 -16.41
C LEU A 383 31.04 4.35 -16.03
N GLY A 384 30.28 4.70 -15.00
CA GLY A 384 30.05 6.09 -14.59
C GLY A 384 29.12 6.86 -15.52
N GLU A 385 28.26 6.17 -16.26
CA GLU A 385 27.15 6.74 -17.02
C GLU A 385 25.93 6.90 -16.12
N VAL A 386 25.16 7.98 -16.33
CA VAL A 386 24.02 8.33 -15.46
C VAL A 386 22.72 8.20 -16.22
N TYR A 387 21.74 7.56 -15.58
CA TYR A 387 20.36 7.45 -16.01
C TYR A 387 19.49 8.21 -15.02
N ALA A 388 18.56 9.01 -15.52
CA ALA A 388 17.67 9.84 -14.71
C ALA A 388 16.21 9.59 -15.10
N TRP A 389 15.29 9.69 -14.13
CA TRP A 389 13.85 9.67 -14.38
C TRP A 389 13.10 10.31 -13.21
N GLY A 390 11.78 10.40 -13.35
CA GLY A 390 10.89 11.00 -12.38
C GLY A 390 10.71 12.51 -12.61
N SER A 391 10.68 13.27 -11.51
CA SER A 391 10.44 14.72 -11.53
C SER A 391 11.68 15.50 -11.99
N ASN A 392 11.56 16.26 -13.08
CA ASN A 392 12.54 17.27 -13.51
C ASN A 392 12.16 18.69 -13.05
N PHE A 393 11.37 18.82 -11.98
CA PHE A 393 11.04 20.13 -11.43
C PHE A 393 12.32 20.89 -11.06
N ASN A 394 12.43 22.16 -11.47
CA ASN A 394 13.62 23.02 -11.37
C ASN A 394 14.88 22.51 -12.12
N GLY A 395 14.76 21.59 -13.07
CA GLY A 395 15.92 21.10 -13.85
C GLY A 395 16.87 20.18 -13.06
N LYS A 396 16.42 19.65 -11.92
CA LYS A 396 17.26 18.82 -11.03
C LYS A 396 17.71 17.49 -11.65
N LEU A 397 17.06 17.00 -12.72
CA LEU A 397 17.56 15.84 -13.45
C LEU A 397 18.75 16.17 -14.37
N GLY A 398 19.11 17.44 -14.54
CA GLY A 398 20.20 17.82 -15.42
C GLY A 398 19.83 17.70 -16.90
N GLU A 399 18.55 17.89 -17.21
CA GLU A 399 18.03 18.09 -18.56
C GLU A 399 17.49 19.53 -18.66
N GLU A 400 17.36 20.03 -19.90
CA GLU A 400 16.74 21.34 -20.14
C GLU A 400 15.34 21.39 -19.51
N TYR A 401 15.12 22.37 -18.64
CA TYR A 401 13.82 22.55 -18.00
C TYR A 401 12.78 23.06 -19.00
N ASP A 402 11.80 22.20 -19.31
CA ASP A 402 10.59 22.54 -20.04
C ASP A 402 9.40 22.32 -19.11
N ILE A 403 8.67 23.39 -18.81
CA ILE A 403 7.46 23.37 -17.96
C ILE A 403 6.41 22.35 -18.45
N ASN A 404 6.43 21.99 -19.74
CA ASN A 404 5.52 21.02 -20.33
C ASN A 404 6.04 19.57 -20.25
N LYS A 405 7.31 19.37 -19.84
CA LYS A 405 8.01 18.08 -19.76
C LYS A 405 8.73 17.88 -18.44
N ILE A 406 8.12 18.28 -17.33
CA ILE A 406 8.70 18.13 -15.98
C ILE A 406 8.65 16.71 -15.41
N ILE A 407 8.15 15.71 -16.17
CA ILE A 407 8.03 14.31 -15.73
C ILE A 407 8.62 13.38 -16.80
N HIS A 408 9.62 12.61 -16.41
CA HIS A 408 10.25 11.56 -17.21
C HIS A 408 9.86 10.19 -16.63
N PRO A 409 8.85 9.50 -17.18
CA PRO A 409 8.31 8.30 -16.55
C PRO A 409 9.16 7.05 -16.76
N SER A 410 10.27 7.14 -17.50
CA SER A 410 11.19 6.05 -17.81
C SER A 410 12.64 6.56 -17.77
N PRO A 411 13.63 5.70 -17.45
CA PRO A 411 15.03 6.08 -17.44
C PRO A 411 15.48 6.70 -18.77
N VAL A 412 16.14 7.86 -18.68
CA VAL A 412 16.85 8.51 -19.78
C VAL A 412 18.32 8.65 -19.45
N LYS A 413 19.19 8.36 -20.43
CA LYS A 413 20.64 8.49 -20.26
C LYS A 413 21.05 9.95 -20.42
N LEU A 414 21.76 10.49 -19.43
CA LEU A 414 22.27 11.85 -19.44
C LEU A 414 23.60 11.93 -20.23
N PRO A 415 23.94 13.10 -20.81
CA PRO A 415 25.20 13.31 -21.54
C PRO A 415 26.40 13.50 -20.60
N TRP A 416 26.42 12.79 -19.47
CA TRP A 416 27.46 12.87 -18.44
C TRP A 416 28.38 11.64 -18.53
N SER A 417 29.63 11.82 -18.12
CA SER A 417 30.63 10.75 -18.12
C SER A 417 31.54 10.86 -16.90
N ASN A 418 32.17 9.73 -16.56
CA ASN A 418 33.08 9.59 -15.42
C ASN A 418 32.45 10.01 -14.08
N VAL A 419 31.14 9.80 -13.93
CA VAL A 419 30.43 10.13 -12.69
C VAL A 419 30.68 9.04 -11.66
N LYS A 420 31.02 9.46 -10.44
CA LYS A 420 31.25 8.59 -9.28
C LYS A 420 30.04 8.58 -8.34
N GLU A 421 29.49 9.76 -8.07
CA GLU A 421 28.40 9.96 -7.13
C GLU A 421 27.56 11.16 -7.56
N VAL A 422 26.25 11.10 -7.29
CA VAL A 422 25.32 12.22 -7.45
C VAL A 422 24.56 12.43 -6.15
N LYS A 423 24.21 13.68 -5.84
CA LYS A 423 23.25 14.05 -4.81
C LYS A 423 22.23 14.98 -5.41
N ILE A 424 20.96 14.61 -5.34
CA ILE A 424 19.86 15.38 -5.92
C ILE A 424 19.34 16.34 -4.86
N GLY A 425 19.36 17.64 -5.15
CA GLY A 425 18.86 18.70 -4.27
C GLY A 425 17.47 19.17 -4.68
N PHE A 426 17.05 20.30 -4.13
CA PHE A 426 15.77 20.94 -4.45
C PHE A 426 15.82 21.72 -5.78
N THR A 427 16.95 22.37 -6.08
CA THR A 427 17.14 23.19 -7.29
C THR A 427 18.25 22.70 -8.21
N PHE A 428 19.23 21.96 -7.70
CA PHE A 428 20.34 21.43 -8.48
C PHE A 428 20.76 20.05 -7.98
N THR A 429 21.51 19.33 -8.81
CA THR A 429 22.17 18.08 -8.46
C THR A 429 23.66 18.32 -8.38
N ALA A 430 24.28 17.91 -7.26
CA ALA A 430 25.73 17.89 -7.09
C ALA A 430 26.28 16.59 -7.68
N VAL A 431 27.38 16.67 -8.43
CA VAL A 431 27.97 15.55 -9.18
C VAL A 431 29.46 15.46 -8.85
N LEU A 432 29.87 14.35 -8.26
CA LEU A 432 31.28 14.02 -8.03
C LEU A 432 31.77 13.12 -9.17
N LYS A 433 32.85 13.52 -9.84
CA LYS A 433 33.49 12.70 -10.86
C LYS A 433 34.59 11.80 -10.28
N ASN A 434 34.95 10.76 -11.02
CA ASN A 434 35.98 9.79 -10.65
C ASN A 434 37.38 10.40 -10.44
N ASP A 435 37.64 11.59 -11.02
CA ASP A 435 38.88 12.36 -10.85
C ASP A 435 38.90 13.22 -9.57
N GLY A 436 37.84 13.20 -8.77
CA GLY A 436 37.73 13.99 -7.53
C GLY A 436 37.28 15.44 -7.74
N THR A 437 36.83 15.81 -8.94
CA THR A 437 36.21 17.12 -9.21
C THR A 437 34.71 17.13 -8.91
N VAL A 438 34.20 18.27 -8.43
CA VAL A 438 32.78 18.44 -8.09
C VAL A 438 32.13 19.41 -9.07
N TRP A 439 30.97 19.01 -9.57
CA TRP A 439 30.18 19.75 -10.54
C TRP A 439 28.74 19.90 -10.03
N LYS A 440 27.96 20.78 -10.66
CA LYS A 440 26.53 20.91 -10.39
C LYS A 440 25.72 21.07 -11.67
N THR A 441 24.45 20.69 -11.63
CA THR A 441 23.48 21.01 -12.69
C THR A 441 23.08 22.47 -12.64
N ASN A 442 22.51 22.95 -13.74
CA ASN A 442 21.90 24.26 -13.86
C ASN A 442 20.43 24.07 -14.24
N PRO A 443 19.46 24.77 -13.63
CA PRO A 443 18.03 24.56 -13.93
C PRO A 443 17.68 24.61 -15.42
N ASP A 444 18.37 25.46 -16.18
CA ASP A 444 18.06 25.71 -17.60
C ASP A 444 19.01 24.99 -18.58
N SER A 445 19.84 24.04 -18.14
CA SER A 445 20.82 23.38 -19.02
C SER A 445 21.23 21.97 -18.55
N SER A 446 21.49 21.09 -19.52
CA SER A 446 22.07 19.77 -19.27
C SER A 446 23.59 19.78 -19.05
N GLU A 447 24.24 20.92 -19.30
CA GLU A 447 25.66 21.09 -19.06
C GLU A 447 25.98 21.20 -17.56
N LEU A 448 27.00 20.47 -17.14
CA LEU A 448 27.52 20.54 -15.78
C LEU A 448 28.46 21.74 -15.61
N ILE A 449 28.34 22.43 -14.47
CA ILE A 449 29.23 23.53 -14.09
C ILE A 449 30.25 23.04 -13.05
N HIS A 450 31.54 23.20 -13.34
CA HIS A 450 32.63 22.82 -12.44
C HIS A 450 32.76 23.81 -11.28
N ILE A 451 32.79 23.30 -10.05
CA ILE A 451 33.08 24.08 -8.82
C ILE A 451 34.60 24.09 -8.61
N LYS A 452 35.27 25.10 -9.16
CA LYS A 452 36.74 25.15 -9.29
C LYS A 452 37.48 25.29 -7.96
N GLU A 453 36.79 25.72 -6.91
CA GLU A 453 37.31 25.88 -5.55
C GLU A 453 37.56 24.53 -4.85
N LEU A 454 36.99 23.45 -5.38
CA LEU A 454 37.09 22.11 -4.82
C LEU A 454 37.97 21.21 -5.70
N SER A 455 38.90 20.51 -5.04
CA SER A 455 39.74 19.45 -5.63
C SER A 455 39.90 18.33 -4.61
N ASP A 456 40.32 17.15 -5.10
CA ASP A 456 40.65 15.99 -4.28
C ASP A 456 39.48 15.52 -3.40
N ILE A 457 38.25 15.64 -3.90
CA ILE A 457 37.04 15.26 -3.18
C ILE A 457 36.83 13.75 -3.24
N THR A 458 36.55 13.15 -2.09
CA THR A 458 36.34 11.70 -1.95
C THR A 458 34.87 11.33 -1.87
N SER A 459 34.03 12.19 -1.30
CA SER A 459 32.57 12.02 -1.21
C SER A 459 31.86 13.37 -1.12
N ILE A 460 30.60 13.38 -1.55
CA ILE A 460 29.69 14.52 -1.39
C ILE A 460 28.41 14.08 -0.69
N GLU A 461 27.78 14.99 0.05
CA GLU A 461 26.49 14.76 0.69
C GLU A 461 25.61 16.00 0.53
N MET A 462 24.32 15.80 0.28
CA MET A 462 23.35 16.89 0.19
C MET A 462 21.95 16.36 0.44
N ASN A 463 21.22 17.05 1.29
CA ASN A 463 19.78 16.91 1.46
C ASN A 463 19.18 18.32 1.36
N ASN A 464 18.17 18.49 0.50
CA ASN A 464 17.57 19.77 0.16
C ASN A 464 18.50 20.77 -0.59
N THR A 465 19.37 21.53 0.10
CA THR A 465 20.16 22.63 -0.54
C THR A 465 21.62 22.72 -0.12
N ALA A 466 21.95 22.36 1.12
CA ALA A 466 23.31 22.44 1.63
C ALA A 466 24.15 21.25 1.19
N VAL A 467 25.36 21.51 0.72
CA VAL A 467 26.32 20.50 0.27
C VAL A 467 27.45 20.38 1.28
N LEU A 468 27.82 19.15 1.60
CA LEU A 468 29.05 18.78 2.29
C LEU A 468 29.95 18.00 1.35
N ALA A 469 31.25 18.28 1.40
CA ALA A 469 32.26 17.57 0.63
C ALA A 469 33.44 17.20 1.53
N ILE A 470 33.90 15.96 1.42
CA ILE A 470 35.09 15.48 2.14
C ILE A 470 36.27 15.50 1.18
N LYS A 471 37.36 16.14 1.58
CA LYS A 471 38.65 16.08 0.87
C LYS A 471 39.43 14.83 1.28
N LYS A 472 40.35 14.40 0.42
CA LYS A 472 41.26 13.26 0.67
C LYS A 472 42.08 13.38 1.96
N ASP A 473 42.33 14.59 2.45
CA ASP A 473 43.00 14.87 3.73
C ASP A 473 42.10 14.75 4.96
N GLY A 474 40.81 14.45 4.78
CA GLY A 474 39.81 14.32 5.84
C GLY A 474 39.24 15.65 6.34
N THR A 475 39.50 16.77 5.65
CA THR A 475 38.81 18.04 5.90
C THR A 475 37.43 18.06 5.27
N VAL A 476 36.48 18.75 5.92
CA VAL A 476 35.10 18.90 5.44
C VAL A 476 34.90 20.32 4.95
N TRP A 477 34.31 20.45 3.77
CA TRP A 477 33.91 21.70 3.15
C TRP A 477 32.40 21.73 3.03
N GLY A 478 31.79 22.88 3.27
CA GLY A 478 30.33 23.03 3.19
C GLY A 478 29.91 24.36 2.60
N TRP A 479 28.77 24.36 1.90
CA TRP A 479 28.16 25.57 1.36
C TRP A 479 26.66 25.38 1.12
N ASP A 480 25.93 26.50 1.09
CA ASP A 480 24.55 26.55 0.61
C ASP A 480 24.33 27.88 -0.13
N GLU A 481 24.07 27.78 -1.44
CA GLU A 481 23.81 28.94 -2.31
C GLU A 481 22.47 29.61 -1.98
N LEU A 482 21.55 28.86 -1.39
CA LEU A 482 20.19 29.25 -1.04
C LEU A 482 20.00 29.53 0.45
N ARG A 483 21.07 29.56 1.25
CA ARG A 483 21.05 29.67 2.73
C ARG A 483 20.17 30.80 3.31
N GLU A 484 19.95 31.87 2.56
CA GLU A 484 19.17 33.05 2.95
C GLU A 484 17.71 33.00 2.47
N SER A 485 17.37 31.99 1.66
CA SER A 485 16.01 31.75 1.16
C SER A 485 15.21 30.90 2.15
N ILE A 486 13.89 30.88 1.96
CA ILE A 486 12.98 30.00 2.72
C ILE A 486 13.24 28.50 2.52
N PHE A 487 14.01 28.14 1.49
CA PHE A 487 14.37 26.76 1.18
C PHE A 487 15.77 26.39 1.67
N GLY A 488 16.58 27.37 2.10
CA GLY A 488 17.97 27.17 2.48
C GLY A 488 18.16 26.65 3.90
N SER A 489 19.40 26.30 4.20
CA SER A 489 19.82 25.76 5.50
C SER A 489 20.06 26.82 6.58
N SER A 490 19.51 28.03 6.47
CA SER A 490 19.88 29.16 7.35
C SER A 490 21.40 29.46 7.34
N TYR A 491 21.90 30.26 8.30
CA TYR A 491 23.27 30.76 8.32
C TYR A 491 24.37 29.76 8.77
N TYR A 492 24.11 28.44 8.74
CA TYR A 492 25.13 27.43 9.10
C TYR A 492 26.28 27.33 8.09
N PHE A 493 26.06 27.78 6.85
CA PHE A 493 27.02 27.64 5.75
C PHE A 493 27.39 28.95 5.06
N ALA A 494 28.55 28.95 4.39
CA ALA A 494 28.90 29.98 3.42
C ALA A 494 28.09 29.80 2.12
N LYS A 495 27.96 30.86 1.30
CA LYS A 495 27.32 30.76 -0.04
C LYS A 495 28.16 30.00 -1.07
N SER A 496 29.46 29.89 -0.81
CA SER A 496 30.43 29.20 -1.66
C SER A 496 31.23 28.21 -0.81
N PRO A 497 31.84 27.18 -1.41
CA PRO A 497 32.59 26.17 -0.67
C PRO A 497 33.58 26.78 0.32
N LYS A 498 33.44 26.40 1.59
CA LYS A 498 34.34 26.83 2.67
C LYS A 498 34.62 25.66 3.61
N GLN A 499 35.86 25.56 4.07
CA GLN A 499 36.22 24.59 5.09
C GLN A 499 35.43 24.83 6.39
N ILE A 500 34.92 23.75 6.97
CA ILE A 500 34.23 23.76 8.25
C ILE A 500 35.26 23.52 9.35
N GLU A 501 35.40 24.49 10.24
CA GLU A 501 36.35 24.44 11.36
C GLU A 501 35.93 23.45 12.44
N GLY A 502 36.91 22.90 13.18
CA GLY A 502 36.66 21.98 14.30
C GLY A 502 36.45 20.52 13.90
N LEU A 503 36.55 20.20 12.60
CA LEU A 503 36.47 18.84 12.06
C LEU A 503 37.83 18.40 11.52
N SER A 504 38.24 17.17 11.84
CA SER A 504 39.51 16.60 11.36
C SER A 504 39.37 15.09 11.23
N ARG A 505 40.06 14.47 10.26
CA ARG A 505 40.05 13.02 10.01
C ARG A 505 38.62 12.48 9.79
N ILE A 506 37.77 13.28 9.15
CA ILE A 506 36.40 12.89 8.85
C ILE A 506 36.39 11.89 7.70
N VAL A 507 35.62 10.81 7.87
CA VAL A 507 35.46 9.74 6.89
C VAL A 507 34.04 9.66 6.32
N LYS A 508 33.06 10.28 7.00
CA LYS A 508 31.66 10.32 6.55
C LYS A 508 30.97 11.60 6.99
N THR A 509 30.12 12.13 6.12
CA THR A 509 29.19 13.23 6.38
C THR A 509 27.79 12.76 6.08
N VAL A 510 26.80 13.30 6.80
CA VAL A 510 25.37 12.99 6.61
C VAL A 510 24.59 14.29 6.70
N ALA A 511 23.63 14.50 5.80
CA ALA A 511 22.75 15.66 5.80
C ALA A 511 21.30 15.20 5.99
N GLY A 512 20.65 15.68 7.05
CA GLY A 512 19.20 15.85 7.07
C GLY A 512 18.84 17.18 6.40
N LYS A 513 17.57 17.58 6.47
CA LYS A 513 17.12 18.81 5.79
C LYS A 513 17.76 20.08 6.35
N TYR A 514 17.90 20.17 7.67
CA TYR A 514 18.46 21.34 8.38
C TYR A 514 19.46 20.98 9.48
N HIS A 515 19.85 19.70 9.58
CA HIS A 515 20.78 19.21 10.57
C HIS A 515 21.79 18.26 9.90
N PHE A 516 23.00 18.24 10.43
CA PHE A 516 24.16 17.72 9.72
C PHE A 516 25.08 16.98 10.68
N PHE A 517 25.75 15.96 10.15
CA PHE A 517 26.68 15.15 10.92
C PHE A 517 28.00 14.94 10.20
N ALA A 518 29.05 14.73 11.00
CA ALA A 518 30.33 14.22 10.56
C ALA A 518 30.81 13.11 11.50
N ILE A 519 31.44 12.08 10.94
CA ILE A 519 31.98 10.94 11.67
C ILE A 519 33.49 10.84 11.37
N ASP A 520 34.31 10.82 12.42
CA ASP A 520 35.76 10.63 12.28
C ASP A 520 36.14 9.15 12.12
N ASP A 521 37.41 8.90 11.80
CA ASP A 521 37.96 7.55 11.62
C ASP A 521 37.98 6.65 12.87
N LYS A 522 37.55 7.17 14.03
CA LYS A 522 37.36 6.42 15.29
C LYS A 522 35.88 6.26 15.65
N GLY A 523 34.96 6.79 14.84
CA GLY A 523 33.52 6.78 15.10
C GLY A 523 33.03 7.89 16.02
N ALA A 524 33.83 8.94 16.29
CA ALA A 524 33.33 10.10 17.02
C ALA A 524 32.32 10.85 16.15
N LEU A 525 31.14 11.10 16.74
CA LEU A 525 30.05 11.80 16.10
C LEU A 525 30.12 13.31 16.39
N TYR A 526 30.00 14.12 15.35
CA TYR A 526 29.82 15.57 15.43
C TYR A 526 28.50 15.92 14.79
N GLY A 527 27.69 16.78 15.43
CA GLY A 527 26.40 17.25 14.93
C GLY A 527 26.29 18.77 14.98
N TRP A 528 25.55 19.36 14.04
CA TRP A 528 25.18 20.77 14.02
C TRP A 528 23.91 21.00 13.18
N GLY A 529 23.30 22.18 13.28
CA GLY A 529 22.05 22.56 12.64
C GLY A 529 20.86 22.53 13.59
N GLU A 530 19.66 22.32 13.05
CA GLU A 530 18.41 22.26 13.82
C GLU A 530 18.38 21.07 14.80
N ASN A 531 17.77 21.29 15.96
CA ASN A 531 17.58 20.29 17.00
C ASN A 531 16.27 20.52 17.77
N ILE A 532 15.24 21.02 17.06
CA ILE A 532 13.95 21.38 17.64
C ILE A 532 13.16 20.13 18.04
N ALA A 533 13.24 19.06 17.23
CA ALA A 533 12.64 17.76 17.53
C ALA A 533 13.63 16.77 18.17
N GLY A 534 14.85 17.22 18.49
CA GLY A 534 15.91 16.36 19.02
C GLY A 534 16.71 15.62 17.94
N GLU A 535 16.67 16.08 16.69
CA GLU A 535 17.26 15.45 15.51
C GLU A 535 18.75 15.09 15.68
N LEU A 536 19.49 15.87 16.49
CA LEU A 536 20.90 15.62 16.76
C LEU A 536 21.14 14.50 17.77
N GLY A 537 20.09 13.98 18.43
CA GLY A 537 20.20 12.95 19.46
C GLY A 537 20.89 13.45 20.74
N MET A 538 20.79 14.76 21.01
CA MET A 538 21.37 15.41 22.20
C MET A 538 20.35 15.52 23.33
N LEU A 539 20.82 15.56 24.59
CA LEU A 539 19.95 15.72 25.77
C LEU A 539 19.30 17.11 25.87
N SER A 540 19.94 18.15 25.34
CA SER A 540 19.35 19.48 25.19
C SER A 540 18.52 19.50 23.91
N ILE A 541 17.20 19.66 24.04
CA ILE A 541 16.25 19.78 22.92
C ILE A 541 15.81 21.25 22.77
N GLY A 542 15.48 21.66 21.54
CA GLY A 542 14.83 22.95 21.27
C GLY A 542 15.76 24.09 20.85
N GLU A 543 17.08 23.95 20.98
CA GLU A 543 18.06 24.95 20.52
C GLU A 543 18.90 24.40 19.37
N ALA A 544 19.05 25.18 18.31
CA ALA A 544 19.93 24.84 17.19
C ALA A 544 21.41 24.91 17.60
N VAL A 545 22.23 24.05 16.99
CA VAL A 545 23.67 23.98 17.23
C VAL A 545 24.40 24.61 16.05
N GLU A 546 24.98 25.78 16.23
CA GLU A 546 25.49 26.59 15.10
C GLU A 546 26.76 26.03 14.43
N LYS A 547 27.56 25.25 15.15
CA LYS A 547 28.86 24.74 14.68
C LYS A 547 29.03 23.27 15.07
N PRO A 548 29.85 22.50 14.34
CA PRO A 548 30.08 21.09 14.65
C PRO A 548 30.43 20.89 16.11
N THR A 549 29.57 20.15 16.81
CA THR A 549 29.70 19.86 18.24
C THR A 549 29.77 18.36 18.42
N LYS A 550 30.76 17.89 19.19
CA LYS A 550 30.95 16.47 19.45
C LYS A 550 29.81 15.94 20.33
N ILE A 551 29.13 14.90 19.87
CA ILE A 551 28.02 14.23 20.60
C ILE A 551 28.60 13.00 21.30
N THR A 552 28.92 13.14 22.59
CA THR A 552 29.62 12.10 23.36
C THR A 552 28.74 10.91 23.68
N ASP A 553 27.45 11.14 23.96
CA ASP A 553 26.56 10.13 24.55
C ASP A 553 26.16 9.04 23.54
N LEU A 554 26.18 9.38 22.25
CA LEU A 554 25.95 8.46 21.14
C LEU A 554 27.23 7.84 20.58
N SER A 555 28.38 8.48 20.82
CA SER A 555 29.66 7.99 20.34
C SER A 555 30.11 6.72 21.09
N PRO A 556 30.79 5.77 20.43
CA PRO A 556 31.14 5.79 19.01
C PRO A 556 30.01 5.24 18.12
N VAL A 557 29.82 5.89 16.98
CA VAL A 557 28.89 5.45 15.93
C VAL A 557 29.64 4.81 14.76
N ARG A 558 28.98 3.86 14.11
CA ARG A 558 29.41 3.31 12.83
C ARG A 558 28.78 4.09 11.68
N ASP A 559 27.51 4.47 11.82
CA ASP A 559 26.77 5.16 10.77
C ASP A 559 25.65 6.04 11.31
N VAL A 560 25.21 7.00 10.50
CA VAL A 560 24.08 7.88 10.72
C VAL A 560 23.23 7.95 9.45
N PHE A 561 21.91 7.89 9.59
CA PHE A 561 20.97 8.05 8.49
C PHE A 561 19.96 9.13 8.88
N ALA A 562 19.88 10.20 8.10
CA ALA A 562 19.08 11.37 8.44
C ALA A 562 18.16 11.76 7.29
N ASP A 563 17.02 12.34 7.65
CA ASP A 563 16.09 12.97 6.73
C ASP A 563 15.52 14.25 7.37
N THR A 564 14.40 14.77 6.89
CA THR A 564 13.74 16.04 7.24
C THR A 564 13.91 16.46 8.70
N SER A 565 13.46 15.63 9.63
CA SER A 565 13.45 15.94 11.07
C SER A 565 13.66 14.69 11.92
N LYS A 566 14.44 13.73 11.40
CA LYS A 566 14.60 12.40 11.97
C LYS A 566 16.00 11.87 11.71
N THR A 567 16.51 11.11 12.67
CA THR A 567 17.83 10.51 12.57
C THR A 567 17.85 9.11 13.14
N LEU A 568 18.52 8.20 12.44
CA LEU A 568 18.95 6.91 12.93
C LEU A 568 20.45 6.93 13.21
N PHE A 569 20.84 6.41 14.36
CA PHE A 569 22.23 6.19 14.76
C PHE A 569 22.50 4.70 14.86
N LEU A 570 23.46 4.22 14.09
CA LEU A 570 23.94 2.86 14.17
C LEU A 570 25.27 2.84 14.92
N LYS A 571 25.25 2.33 16.14
CA LYS A 571 26.44 2.27 17.00
C LYS A 571 27.40 1.16 16.56
N GLN A 572 28.66 1.26 16.99
CA GLN A 572 29.67 0.23 16.69
C GLN A 572 29.35 -1.14 17.30
N ASP A 573 28.55 -1.18 18.38
CA ASP A 573 28.04 -2.42 18.98
C ASP A 573 26.90 -3.08 18.18
N GLY A 574 26.46 -2.46 17.08
CA GLY A 574 25.39 -2.95 16.22
C GLY A 574 23.98 -2.53 16.63
N THR A 575 23.83 -1.79 17.73
CA THR A 575 22.52 -1.27 18.15
C THR A 575 22.07 -0.10 17.28
N LEU A 576 20.77 -0.09 16.94
CA LEU A 576 20.13 0.97 16.17
C LEU A 576 19.29 1.85 17.09
N TRP A 577 19.47 3.16 16.98
CA TRP A 577 18.76 4.16 17.77
C TRP A 577 18.08 5.16 16.84
N GLY A 578 16.89 5.63 17.19
CA GLY A 578 16.13 6.63 16.44
C GLY A 578 15.74 7.82 17.30
N VAL A 579 15.64 9.01 16.69
CA VAL A 579 15.19 10.25 17.33
C VAL A 579 14.49 11.16 16.31
N GLY A 580 13.69 12.10 16.80
CA GLY A 580 13.02 13.11 15.99
C GLY A 580 11.55 12.80 15.77
N HIS A 581 10.96 13.40 14.74
CA HIS A 581 9.56 13.17 14.38
C HIS A 581 9.31 11.67 14.10
N SER A 582 8.25 11.07 14.63
CA SER A 582 8.02 9.62 14.54
C SER A 582 6.58 9.33 14.07
N PRO A 583 6.26 9.58 12.79
CA PRO A 583 4.99 9.18 12.22
C PRO A 583 4.92 7.64 12.24
N TYR A 584 3.71 7.10 12.39
CA TYR A 584 3.46 5.65 12.39
C TYR A 584 4.27 4.85 13.43
N PHE A 585 4.76 5.50 14.49
CA PHE A 585 5.55 4.87 15.55
C PHE A 585 6.79 4.12 15.03
N ILE A 586 7.45 4.65 13.99
CA ILE A 586 8.60 3.99 13.34
C ILE A 586 9.77 3.68 14.29
N PHE A 587 9.89 4.39 15.41
CA PHE A 587 10.90 4.13 16.45
C PHE A 587 10.37 3.31 17.65
N GLY A 588 9.07 2.99 17.68
CA GLY A 588 8.37 2.33 18.78
C GLY A 588 7.35 3.23 19.48
N GLU A 589 6.69 2.68 20.49
CA GLU A 589 5.54 3.29 21.19
C GLU A 589 5.91 4.43 22.17
N ASN A 590 7.20 4.66 22.41
CA ASN A 590 7.67 5.75 23.27
C ASN A 590 7.77 7.05 22.45
N TYR A 591 6.77 7.94 22.60
CA TYR A 591 6.76 9.26 21.98
C TYR A 591 6.22 10.33 22.93
N LYS A 592 6.58 11.58 22.65
CA LYS A 592 6.02 12.77 23.30
C LYS A 592 5.12 13.49 22.31
N LYS A 593 3.93 13.90 22.78
CA LYS A 593 3.05 14.77 22.02
C LYS A 593 3.67 16.18 21.97
N GLY A 594 3.85 16.71 20.76
CA GLY A 594 4.36 18.06 20.53
C GLY A 594 3.46 19.16 21.09
N TRP A 595 4.04 20.35 21.29
CA TRP A 595 3.31 21.56 21.72
C TRP A 595 2.47 22.17 20.60
N MET A 596 2.74 21.80 19.34
CA MET A 596 1.85 22.01 18.20
C MET A 596 1.13 20.70 17.93
N ASP A 597 -0.20 20.74 17.87
CA ASP A 597 -1.14 19.65 18.12
C ASP A 597 -1.03 18.34 17.30
N ASP A 598 -0.06 18.18 16.38
CA ASP A 598 0.05 17.00 15.50
C ASP A 598 1.48 16.43 15.30
N LEU A 599 2.53 16.97 15.94
CA LEU A 599 3.89 16.45 15.79
C LEU A 599 4.29 15.56 16.97
N ASN A 600 4.15 14.23 16.80
CA ASN A 600 4.72 13.25 17.73
C ASN A 600 6.23 13.13 17.49
N TYR A 601 7.06 13.48 18.48
CA TYR A 601 8.50 13.24 18.42
C TYR A 601 8.92 12.17 19.42
N SER A 602 9.85 11.33 19.02
CA SER A 602 10.48 10.35 19.92
C SER A 602 11.75 10.95 20.49
N GLU A 603 11.91 10.80 21.80
CA GLU A 603 13.24 10.92 22.41
C GLU A 603 14.16 9.84 21.84
N LEU A 604 15.46 10.01 22.04
CA LEU A 604 16.46 9.04 21.61
C LEU A 604 16.11 7.64 22.13
N THR A 605 15.70 6.75 21.22
CA THR A 605 15.11 5.46 21.54
C THR A 605 15.86 4.35 20.82
N GLN A 606 16.24 3.31 21.54
CA GLN A 606 16.80 2.10 20.93
C GLN A 606 15.68 1.33 20.22
N ILE A 607 15.85 1.07 18.93
CA ILE A 607 14.94 0.25 18.14
C ILE A 607 15.27 -1.22 18.44
N LYS A 608 14.32 -1.93 19.05
CA LYS A 608 14.45 -3.36 19.31
C LYS A 608 14.15 -4.14 18.04
N LEU A 609 15.18 -4.75 17.49
CA LEU A 609 15.12 -5.60 16.29
C LEU A 609 15.09 -7.11 16.63
N GLN A 610 15.04 -7.44 17.93
CA GLN A 610 15.11 -8.78 18.49
C GLN A 610 13.96 -9.07 19.45
#